data_AF-A0A8K0KPD4-F1
#
_entry.id   AF-A0A8K0KPD4-F1
#
_cell.length_a   1.000
_cell.length_b   1.000
_cell.length_c   1.000
_cell.angle_alpha   90.00
_cell.angle_beta   90.00
_cell.angle_gamma   90.00
#
_symmetry.space_group_name_H-M   'P 1'
#
loop_
_entity.id
_entity.type
_entity.pdbx_description
1 polymer ?
#
loop_
_entity_poly.entity_id
_entity_poly.type
_entity_poly.pdbx_seq_one_letter_code
_entity_poly.pdbx_strand_id
1 'polypeptide(L)'
;MLSQDLQLVFEGSSRSVCSSDLVTEIYVLVIMVRKLKFHEQKLLKKVDFISWEVDNNLHEIKIMRKYNIQKREDYTKCKKLAREIREVVSKVKDLDNKDPFRVDCSASILEKLYVLGVIPNKSDLALCDKVTASNFCRRRLPFIVVRSKMVQGLSMATKLVEQGHIRVGPDVIKDPAFLVSRNLEDFVTWVDTSKFRQHVLVYNDMRDDFIAA
;
A
#
# COMPACT_ATOMS: atom_id res chain seq x y z
N MET A 1 0.81 26.80 -37.19
CA MET A 1 0.86 25.57 -38.01
C MET A 1 1.78 24.53 -37.36
N LEU A 2 1.72 24.35 -36.03
CA LEU A 2 2.51 23.39 -35.23
C LEU A 2 1.64 22.74 -34.12
N SER A 3 0.32 22.89 -34.20
CA SER A 3 -0.61 22.48 -33.13
C SER A 3 -1.42 21.23 -33.46
N GLN A 4 -1.27 20.65 -34.66
CA GLN A 4 -2.05 19.48 -35.10
C GLN A 4 -1.22 18.18 -35.17
N ASP A 5 0.11 18.26 -35.20
CA ASP A 5 0.96 17.07 -35.37
C ASP A 5 1.18 16.28 -34.06
N LEU A 6 0.86 16.84 -32.89
CA LEU A 6 1.05 16.16 -31.60
C LEU A 6 -0.12 15.24 -31.20
N GLN A 7 -1.24 15.29 -31.91
CA GLN A 7 -2.45 14.54 -31.55
C GLN A 7 -2.48 13.11 -32.11
N LEU A 8 -1.58 12.78 -33.06
CA LEU A 8 -1.60 11.51 -33.78
C LEU A 8 -0.76 10.38 -33.16
N VAL A 9 -0.10 10.60 -32.02
CA VAL A 9 0.72 9.55 -31.36
C VAL A 9 -0.07 8.78 -30.28
N PHE A 10 -1.31 9.18 -29.98
CA PHE A 10 -2.07 8.63 -28.84
C PHE A 10 -3.18 7.62 -29.19
N GLU A 11 -3.30 7.18 -30.44
CA GLU A 11 -4.23 6.09 -30.78
C GLU A 11 -3.48 4.77 -30.99
N GLY A 12 -3.62 3.88 -30.01
CA GLY A 12 -3.48 2.43 -30.21
C GLY A 12 -2.34 1.75 -29.48
N SER A 13 -2.49 1.48 -28.18
CA SER A 13 -1.97 0.23 -27.60
C SER A 13 -2.54 -0.03 -26.21
N SER A 14 -3.52 -0.93 -26.12
CA SER A 14 -3.95 -1.57 -24.88
C SER A 14 -2.87 -2.55 -24.40
N ARG A 15 -1.72 -2.06 -23.95
CA ARG A 15 -0.66 -2.87 -23.34
C ARG A 15 -0.48 -2.47 -21.89
N SER A 16 -0.54 -3.47 -21.01
CA SER A 16 -0.20 -3.35 -19.59
C SER A 16 1.20 -2.76 -19.43
N VAL A 17 1.29 -1.50 -18.99
CA VAL A 17 2.56 -0.80 -18.79
C VAL A 17 3.27 -1.41 -17.60
N CYS A 18 4.47 -1.96 -17.83
CA CYS A 18 5.29 -2.57 -16.80
C CYS A 18 5.97 -1.46 -15.99
N SER A 19 6.21 -1.65 -14.68
CA SER A 19 6.79 -0.61 -13.81
C SER A 19 8.18 -0.12 -14.23
N SER A 20 8.87 -0.84 -15.13
CA SER A 20 10.11 -0.42 -15.80
C SER A 20 9.90 0.69 -16.83
N ASP A 21 8.74 0.72 -17.48
CA ASP A 21 8.47 1.63 -18.60
C ASP A 21 8.22 3.05 -18.08
N LEU A 22 7.56 3.19 -16.92
CA LEU A 22 7.40 4.48 -16.23
C LEU A 22 8.73 5.06 -15.73
N VAL A 23 9.68 4.23 -15.28
CA VAL A 23 11.00 4.73 -14.86
C VAL A 23 11.75 5.24 -16.08
N THR A 24 11.62 4.57 -17.22
CA THR A 24 12.25 4.97 -18.49
C THR A 24 11.59 6.23 -19.06
N GLU A 25 10.26 6.36 -19.04
CA GLU A 25 9.53 7.57 -19.44
C GLU A 25 9.82 8.77 -18.51
N ILE A 26 9.89 8.54 -17.19
CA ILE A 26 10.30 9.58 -16.23
C ILE A 26 11.77 9.97 -16.47
N TYR A 27 12.66 9.01 -16.78
CA TYR A 27 14.05 9.32 -17.09
C TYR A 27 14.19 10.11 -18.39
N VAL A 28 13.40 9.79 -19.42
CA VAL A 28 13.33 10.54 -20.69
C VAL A 28 12.82 11.96 -20.44
N LEU A 29 11.79 12.16 -19.62
CA LEU A 29 11.29 13.50 -19.24
C LEU A 29 12.31 14.32 -18.43
N VAL A 30 13.04 13.69 -17.51
CA VAL A 30 14.11 14.35 -16.73
C VAL A 30 15.30 14.71 -17.61
N ILE A 31 15.59 13.92 -18.65
CA ILE A 31 16.60 14.24 -19.68
C ILE A 31 16.17 15.43 -20.56
N MET A 32 14.86 15.65 -20.75
CA MET A 32 14.33 16.65 -21.68
C MET A 32 14.39 18.11 -21.19
N VAL A 33 14.81 18.40 -19.95
CA VAL A 33 14.92 19.79 -19.47
C VAL A 33 16.34 20.12 -19.05
N ARG A 34 16.98 21.00 -19.84
CA ARG A 34 18.29 21.57 -19.50
C ARG A 34 18.26 22.29 -18.16
N LYS A 35 19.37 22.26 -17.42
CA LYS A 35 19.52 23.06 -16.19
C LYS A 35 19.46 24.55 -16.53
N LEU A 36 18.49 25.27 -15.96
CA LEU A 36 18.33 26.71 -16.15
C LEU A 36 19.51 27.48 -15.54
N LYS A 37 19.96 28.53 -16.24
CA LYS A 37 21.01 29.45 -15.75
C LYS A 37 20.44 30.36 -14.65
N PHE A 38 21.32 30.97 -13.86
CA PHE A 38 20.91 31.79 -12.70
C PHE A 38 19.89 32.90 -13.05
N HIS A 39 20.08 33.61 -14.15
CA HIS A 39 19.16 34.66 -14.59
C HIS A 39 17.80 34.10 -15.05
N GLU A 40 17.79 32.93 -15.68
CA GLU A 40 16.58 32.24 -16.12
C GLU A 40 15.78 31.72 -14.92
N GLN A 41 16.45 31.14 -13.91
CA GLN A 41 15.82 30.72 -12.65
C GLN A 41 15.23 31.91 -11.88
N LYS A 42 15.88 33.09 -11.95
CA LYS A 42 15.37 34.31 -11.30
C LYS A 42 14.07 34.80 -11.95
N LEU A 43 13.89 34.58 -13.25
CA LEU A 43 12.66 34.89 -14.00
C LEU A 43 11.59 33.80 -13.81
N LEU A 44 11.99 32.53 -13.87
CA LEU A 44 11.11 31.37 -13.88
C LEU A 44 11.00 30.70 -12.50
N LYS A 45 10.76 31.49 -11.45
CA LYS A 45 10.72 30.98 -10.07
C LYS A 45 9.53 30.06 -9.75
N LYS A 46 8.44 30.17 -10.52
CA LYS A 46 7.18 29.42 -10.30
C LYS A 46 6.98 28.28 -11.30
N VAL A 47 7.92 28.11 -12.24
CA VAL A 47 7.75 27.16 -13.35
C VAL A 47 8.51 25.89 -13.01
N ASP A 48 7.79 24.91 -12.49
CA ASP A 48 8.26 23.55 -12.27
C ASP A 48 7.36 22.58 -13.04
N PHE A 49 7.90 21.87 -14.04
CA PHE A 49 7.12 20.93 -14.85
C PHE A 49 6.79 19.62 -14.13
N ILE A 50 7.50 19.32 -13.03
CA ILE A 50 7.42 18.02 -12.33
C ILE A 50 6.58 18.11 -11.05
N SER A 51 6.73 19.19 -10.28
CA SER A 51 6.08 19.36 -8.98
C SER A 51 5.13 20.55 -9.00
N TRP A 52 3.87 20.27 -9.29
CA TRP A 52 2.79 21.26 -9.13
C TRP A 52 2.26 21.26 -7.70
N GLU A 53 1.98 22.43 -7.14
CA GLU A 53 1.50 22.57 -5.74
C GLU A 53 0.19 21.81 -5.47
N VAL A 54 -0.65 21.67 -6.49
CA VAL A 54 -1.93 20.94 -6.42
C VAL A 54 -1.70 19.42 -6.37
N ASP A 55 -0.59 18.96 -6.94
CA ASP A 55 -0.26 17.54 -7.04
C ASP A 55 0.55 17.08 -5.83
N ASN A 56 -0.13 16.53 -4.83
CA ASN A 56 0.53 15.77 -3.76
C ASN A 56 1.05 14.39 -4.23
N ASN A 57 1.40 14.30 -5.52
CA ASN A 57 1.75 13.08 -6.23
C ASN A 57 3.09 12.49 -5.74
N LEU A 58 4.06 13.35 -5.42
CA LEU A 58 5.39 12.91 -4.95
C LEU A 58 5.31 12.12 -3.64
N HIS A 59 4.49 12.58 -2.68
CA HIS A 59 4.28 11.88 -1.41
C HIS A 59 3.62 10.51 -1.66
N GLU A 60 2.65 10.49 -2.57
CA GLU A 60 1.92 9.28 -2.90
C GLU A 60 2.79 8.24 -3.59
N ILE A 61 3.57 8.64 -4.61
CA ILE A 61 4.54 7.79 -5.28
C ILE A 61 5.58 7.25 -4.28
N LYS A 62 6.05 8.09 -3.35
CA LYS A 62 6.99 7.67 -2.30
C LYS A 62 6.40 6.56 -1.43
N ILE A 63 5.13 6.68 -1.03
CA ILE A 63 4.45 5.66 -0.22
C ILE A 63 4.20 4.39 -1.04
N MET A 64 3.75 4.53 -2.29
CA MET A 64 3.52 3.39 -3.18
C MET A 64 4.80 2.58 -3.40
N ARG A 65 5.92 3.26 -3.68
CA ARG A 65 7.23 2.60 -3.82
C ARG A 65 7.67 1.93 -2.51
N LYS A 66 7.49 2.62 -1.37
CA LYS A 66 7.86 2.08 -0.05
C LYS A 66 7.13 0.80 0.29
N TYR A 67 5.84 0.68 -0.02
CA TYR A 67 5.02 -0.49 0.28
C TYR A 67 4.74 -1.38 -0.94
N ASN A 68 5.47 -1.20 -2.04
CA ASN A 68 5.31 -1.95 -3.29
C ASN A 68 3.85 -2.06 -3.77
N ILE A 69 3.12 -0.95 -3.77
CA ILE A 69 1.73 -0.88 -4.21
C ILE A 69 1.71 -0.71 -5.74
N GLN A 70 1.17 -1.71 -6.44
CA GLN A 70 1.10 -1.71 -7.90
C GLN A 70 0.00 -0.79 -8.43
N LYS A 71 -1.23 -0.94 -7.92
CA LYS A 71 -2.40 -0.19 -8.38
C LYS A 71 -2.54 1.10 -7.58
N ARG A 72 -2.59 2.22 -8.29
CA ARG A 72 -2.84 3.55 -7.70
C ARG A 72 -4.17 3.60 -6.96
N GLU A 73 -5.19 2.96 -7.54
CA GLU A 73 -6.54 2.90 -7.00
C GLU A 73 -6.60 2.35 -5.58
N ASP A 74 -5.80 1.32 -5.26
CA ASP A 74 -5.78 0.71 -3.93
C ASP A 74 -5.30 1.69 -2.87
N TYR A 75 -4.29 2.49 -3.21
CA TYR A 75 -3.80 3.53 -2.31
C TYR A 75 -4.85 4.64 -2.14
N THR A 76 -5.48 5.09 -3.23
CA THR A 76 -6.55 6.10 -3.16
C THR A 76 -7.71 5.63 -2.29
N LYS A 77 -8.12 4.36 -2.40
CA LYS A 77 -9.15 3.75 -1.55
C LYS A 77 -8.72 3.75 -0.08
N CYS A 78 -7.49 3.34 0.23
CA CYS A 78 -6.96 3.38 1.60
C CYS A 78 -6.90 4.81 2.17
N LYS A 79 -6.53 5.79 1.34
CA LYS A 79 -6.50 7.22 1.71
C LYS A 79 -7.90 7.76 1.99
N LYS A 80 -8.89 7.37 1.18
CA LYS A 80 -10.29 7.72 1.38
C LYS A 80 -10.83 7.12 2.69
N LEU A 81 -10.63 5.83 2.93
CA LEU A 81 -11.03 5.16 4.17
C LEU A 81 -10.41 5.82 5.41
N ALA A 82 -9.12 6.15 5.37
CA ALA A 82 -8.46 6.86 6.46
C ALA A 82 -9.05 8.27 6.69
N ARG A 83 -9.58 8.93 5.66
CA ARG A 83 -10.28 10.22 5.80
C ARG A 83 -11.66 10.04 6.43
N GLU A 84 -12.44 9.08 5.93
CA GLU A 84 -13.77 8.77 6.47
C GLU A 84 -13.71 8.40 7.96
N ILE A 85 -12.70 7.61 8.37
CA ILE A 85 -12.48 7.28 9.78
C ILE A 85 -12.22 8.54 10.62
N ARG A 86 -11.36 9.44 10.14
CA ARG A 86 -11.06 10.70 10.84
C ARG A 86 -12.28 11.62 10.92
N GLU A 87 -13.08 11.70 9.87
CA GLU A 87 -14.33 12.46 9.85
C GLU A 87 -15.33 11.92 10.88
N VAL A 88 -15.50 10.58 10.96
CA VAL A 88 -16.35 9.95 11.97
C VAL A 88 -15.83 10.23 13.39
N VAL A 89 -14.52 10.08 13.60
CA VAL A 89 -13.89 10.34 14.90
C VAL A 89 -14.05 11.81 15.31
N SER A 90 -13.93 12.76 14.37
CA SER A 90 -14.16 14.19 14.65
C SER A 90 -15.60 14.43 15.13
N LYS A 91 -16.59 13.88 14.43
CA LYS A 91 -18.00 14.01 14.82
C LYS A 91 -18.28 13.40 16.19
N VAL A 92 -17.66 12.27 16.52
CA VAL A 92 -17.78 11.66 17.85
C VAL A 92 -17.10 12.52 18.93
N LYS A 93 -16.00 13.19 18.60
CA LYS A 93 -15.32 14.13 19.51
C LYS A 93 -16.14 15.40 19.78
N ASP A 94 -16.98 15.83 18.84
CA ASP A 94 -17.81 17.02 18.97
C ASP A 94 -19.03 16.83 19.91
N LEU A 95 -19.41 15.58 20.19
CA LEU A 95 -20.50 15.23 21.12
C LEU A 95 -20.12 15.52 22.58
N ASP A 96 -21.10 15.71 23.46
CA ASP A 96 -20.83 15.88 24.89
C ASP A 96 -20.23 14.61 25.52
N ASN A 97 -19.33 14.80 26.49
CA ASN A 97 -18.62 13.70 27.15
C ASN A 97 -19.54 12.79 27.99
N LYS A 98 -20.72 13.28 28.40
CA LYS A 98 -21.66 12.54 29.24
C LYS A 98 -22.70 11.74 28.45
N ASP A 99 -22.78 11.95 27.14
CA ASP A 99 -23.74 11.23 26.30
C ASP A 99 -23.36 9.74 26.21
N PRO A 100 -24.26 8.80 26.59
CA PRO A 100 -24.00 7.37 26.44
C PRO A 100 -23.65 6.98 25.00
N PHE A 101 -24.22 7.66 24.00
CA PHE A 101 -23.95 7.36 22.59
C PHE A 101 -22.47 7.57 22.23
N ARG A 102 -21.83 8.61 22.80
CA ARG A 102 -20.41 8.88 22.59
C ARG A 102 -19.54 7.75 23.15
N VAL A 103 -19.87 7.23 24.33
CA VAL A 103 -19.12 6.15 24.98
C VAL A 103 -19.17 4.89 24.13
N ASP A 104 -20.37 4.49 23.69
CA ASP A 104 -20.58 3.28 22.89
C ASP A 104 -19.92 3.37 21.51
N CYS A 105 -20.07 4.52 20.84
CA CYS A 105 -19.44 4.75 19.54
C CYS A 105 -17.91 4.81 19.64
N SER A 106 -17.37 5.45 20.67
CA SER A 106 -15.92 5.52 20.90
C SER A 106 -15.34 4.12 21.15
N ALA A 107 -15.98 3.32 22.00
CA ALA A 107 -15.59 1.93 22.26
C ALA A 107 -15.65 1.09 20.98
N SER A 108 -16.73 1.20 20.21
CA SER A 108 -16.93 0.44 18.96
C SER A 108 -15.88 0.78 17.90
N ILE A 109 -15.53 2.05 17.73
CA ILE A 109 -14.51 2.48 16.77
C ILE A 109 -13.13 1.99 17.19
N LEU A 110 -12.78 2.15 18.47
CA LEU A 110 -11.50 1.70 19.01
C LEU A 110 -11.33 0.18 18.86
N GLU A 111 -12.38 -0.59 19.17
CA GLU A 111 -12.36 -2.04 19.02
C GLU A 111 -12.13 -2.46 17.56
N LYS A 112 -12.92 -1.91 16.63
CA LYS A 112 -12.81 -2.24 15.20
C LYS A 112 -11.42 -1.90 14.64
N LEU A 113 -10.90 -0.71 14.93
CA LEU A 113 -9.58 -0.28 14.44
C LEU A 113 -8.44 -1.08 15.08
N TYR A 114 -8.60 -1.51 16.32
CA TYR A 114 -7.64 -2.38 16.99
C TYR A 114 -7.64 -3.78 16.38
N VAL A 115 -8.80 -4.42 16.19
CA VAL A 115 -8.92 -5.77 15.59
C VAL A 115 -8.36 -5.77 14.16
N LEU A 116 -8.61 -4.72 13.38
CA LEU A 116 -8.01 -4.56 12.05
C LEU A 116 -6.48 -4.34 12.08
N GLY A 117 -5.92 -3.94 13.23
CA GLY A 117 -4.50 -3.68 13.40
C GLY A 117 -4.01 -2.32 12.91
N VAL A 118 -4.93 -1.38 12.65
CA VAL A 118 -4.61 -0.02 12.21
C VAL A 118 -3.95 0.78 13.34
N ILE A 119 -4.42 0.55 14.57
CA ILE A 119 -3.97 1.22 15.80
C ILE A 119 -3.30 0.20 16.73
N PRO A 120 -2.20 0.55 17.42
CA PRO A 120 -1.51 -0.33 18.35
C PRO A 120 -2.31 -0.66 19.61
N ASN A 121 -2.96 0.33 20.23
CA ASN A 121 -3.59 0.23 21.57
C ASN A 121 -5.04 0.77 21.54
N LYS A 122 -5.88 0.34 22.48
CA LYS A 122 -7.29 0.78 22.62
C LYS A 122 -7.50 1.99 23.56
N SER A 123 -6.44 2.65 24.00
CA SER A 123 -6.52 3.66 25.08
C SER A 123 -7.17 4.97 24.64
N ASP A 124 -6.75 5.53 23.51
CA ASP A 124 -7.03 6.94 23.19
C ASP A 124 -7.65 7.14 21.82
N LEU A 125 -8.77 7.87 21.78
CA LEU A 125 -9.42 8.32 20.54
C LEU A 125 -8.53 9.30 19.75
N ALA A 126 -7.54 9.91 20.39
CA ALA A 126 -6.53 10.75 19.74
C ALA A 126 -5.67 9.97 18.73
N LEU A 127 -5.47 8.67 18.92
CA LEU A 127 -4.75 7.82 17.97
C LEU A 127 -5.54 7.63 16.67
N CYS A 128 -6.87 7.53 16.76
CA CYS A 128 -7.76 7.35 15.62
C CYS A 128 -7.72 8.56 14.66
N ASP A 129 -7.48 9.75 15.20
CA ASP A 129 -7.38 11.00 14.43
C ASP A 129 -6.10 11.08 13.57
N LYS A 130 -5.05 10.36 14.00
CA LYS A 130 -3.75 10.31 13.31
C LYS A 130 -3.68 9.17 12.29
N VAL A 131 -4.77 8.45 12.06
CA VAL A 131 -4.80 7.31 11.13
C VAL A 131 -4.53 7.80 9.71
N THR A 132 -3.52 7.21 9.09
CA THR A 132 -3.06 7.53 7.73
C THR A 132 -3.18 6.31 6.83
N ALA A 133 -3.20 6.51 5.51
CA ALA A 133 -3.14 5.43 4.51
C ALA A 133 -1.97 4.45 4.75
N SER A 134 -0.84 4.95 5.27
CA SER A 134 0.32 4.13 5.64
C SER A 134 0.01 3.05 6.68
N ASN A 135 -0.92 3.29 7.62
CA ASN A 135 -1.32 2.29 8.60
C ASN A 135 -1.97 1.08 7.92
N PHE A 136 -2.85 1.32 6.94
CA PHE A 136 -3.46 0.28 6.12
C PHE A 136 -2.45 -0.44 5.24
N CYS A 137 -1.52 0.30 4.63
CA CYS A 137 -0.48 -0.31 3.78
C CYS A 137 0.40 -1.31 4.54
N ARG A 138 0.64 -1.08 5.84
CA ARG A 138 1.37 -2.01 6.72
C ARG A 138 0.56 -3.26 7.08
N ARG A 139 -0.76 -3.25 6.93
CA ARG A 139 -1.64 -4.40 7.20
C ARG A 139 -1.91 -5.27 5.98
N ARG A 140 -1.40 -4.90 4.80
CA ARG A 140 -1.49 -5.72 3.59
C ARG A 140 -0.66 -6.98 3.73
N LEU A 141 -1.16 -8.08 3.16
CA LEU A 141 -0.56 -9.41 3.24
C LEU A 141 0.95 -9.44 2.91
N PRO A 142 1.46 -8.83 1.81
CA PRO A 142 2.89 -8.86 1.52
C PRO A 142 3.76 -8.24 2.62
N PHE A 143 3.28 -7.18 3.27
CA PHE A 143 4.03 -6.53 4.35
C PHE A 143 4.03 -7.37 5.63
N ILE A 144 2.91 -8.05 5.92
CA ILE A 144 2.82 -8.99 7.05
C ILE A 144 3.80 -10.14 6.85
N VAL A 145 3.85 -10.73 5.65
CA VAL A 145 4.74 -11.86 5.32
C VAL A 145 6.22 -11.49 5.53
N VAL A 146 6.61 -10.27 5.14
CA VAL A 146 7.97 -9.75 5.38
C VAL A 146 8.22 -9.52 6.88
N ARG A 147 7.23 -8.99 7.61
CA ARG A 147 7.34 -8.77 9.06
C ARG A 147 7.49 -10.08 9.83
N SER A 148 6.76 -11.12 9.43
CA SER A 148 6.86 -12.48 9.98
C SER A 148 8.15 -13.21 9.56
N LYS A 149 9.07 -12.54 8.85
CA LYS A 149 10.36 -13.06 8.39
C LYS A 149 10.27 -14.28 7.47
N MET A 150 9.12 -14.53 6.85
CA MET A 150 8.97 -15.59 5.85
C MET A 150 9.72 -15.25 4.56
N VAL A 151 9.78 -13.95 4.23
CA VAL A 151 10.42 -13.43 3.01
C VAL A 151 11.24 -12.20 3.38
N GLN A 152 12.41 -12.03 2.75
CA GLN A 152 13.32 -10.91 3.05
C GLN A 152 12.88 -9.58 2.41
N GLY A 153 12.29 -9.62 1.21
CA GLY A 153 11.99 -8.43 0.42
C GLY A 153 10.50 -8.28 0.07
N LEU A 154 10.01 -7.04 0.06
CA LEU A 154 8.60 -6.75 -0.21
C LEU A 154 8.20 -7.04 -1.67
N SER A 155 9.09 -6.76 -2.63
CA SER A 155 8.85 -7.10 -4.04
C SER A 155 8.70 -8.61 -4.25
N MET A 156 9.54 -9.40 -3.59
CA MET A 156 9.44 -10.87 -3.63
C MET A 156 8.16 -11.35 -2.95
N ALA A 157 7.80 -10.79 -1.80
CA ALA A 157 6.56 -11.14 -1.11
C ALA A 157 5.31 -10.89 -1.99
N THR A 158 5.24 -9.78 -2.71
CA THR A 158 4.14 -9.51 -3.65
C THR A 158 4.04 -10.58 -4.73
N LYS A 159 5.17 -10.96 -5.35
CA LYS A 159 5.20 -12.01 -6.38
C LYS A 159 4.75 -13.37 -5.85
N LEU A 160 5.16 -13.72 -4.63
CA LEU A 160 4.78 -15.00 -3.99
C LEU A 160 3.29 -15.07 -3.66
N VAL A 161 2.70 -13.94 -3.25
CA VAL A 161 1.25 -13.85 -3.06
C VAL A 161 0.53 -14.01 -4.39
N GLU A 162 0.95 -13.31 -5.45
CA GLU A 162 0.34 -13.42 -6.78
C GLU A 162 0.43 -14.83 -7.37
N GLN A 163 1.53 -15.54 -7.12
CA GLN A 163 1.73 -16.94 -7.50
C GLN A 163 0.89 -17.92 -6.65
N GLY A 164 0.34 -17.49 -5.52
CA GLY A 164 -0.49 -18.31 -4.65
C GLY A 164 0.30 -19.24 -3.73
N HIS A 165 1.51 -18.87 -3.32
CA HIS A 165 2.32 -19.66 -2.39
C HIS A 165 1.97 -19.45 -0.91
N ILE A 166 1.14 -18.45 -0.61
CA ILE A 166 0.78 -18.03 0.75
C ILE A 166 -0.72 -18.26 0.96
N ARG A 167 -1.06 -18.81 2.12
CA ARG A 167 -2.45 -18.96 2.60
C ARG A 167 -2.65 -18.24 3.92
N VAL A 168 -3.90 -17.88 4.19
CA VAL A 168 -4.32 -17.33 5.48
C VAL A 168 -5.40 -18.27 6.01
N GLY A 169 -5.06 -19.04 7.04
CA GLY A 169 -5.90 -20.16 7.47
C GLY A 169 -6.01 -21.22 6.38
N PRO A 170 -7.22 -21.67 5.99
CA PRO A 170 -7.40 -22.67 4.95
C PRO A 170 -7.30 -22.10 3.52
N ASP A 171 -7.53 -20.80 3.33
CA ASP A 171 -7.72 -20.20 2.01
C ASP A 171 -6.41 -19.66 1.41
N VAL A 172 -6.17 -20.00 0.14
CA VAL A 172 -5.03 -19.48 -0.63
C VAL A 172 -5.36 -18.10 -1.16
N ILE A 173 -4.56 -17.10 -0.79
CA ILE A 173 -4.78 -15.71 -1.17
C ILE A 173 -3.88 -15.33 -2.33
N LYS A 174 -4.49 -14.88 -3.44
CA LYS A 174 -3.77 -14.40 -4.64
C LYS A 174 -3.70 -12.88 -4.75
N ASP A 175 -4.54 -12.16 -4.02
CA ASP A 175 -4.59 -10.70 -4.07
C ASP A 175 -3.61 -10.06 -3.06
N PRO A 176 -2.58 -9.32 -3.50
CA PRO A 176 -1.67 -8.60 -2.60
C PRO A 176 -2.34 -7.41 -1.87
N ALA A 177 -3.54 -6.98 -2.28
CA ALA A 177 -4.31 -5.96 -1.57
C ALA A 177 -5.09 -6.49 -0.36
N PHE A 178 -5.08 -7.80 -0.12
CA PHE A 178 -5.74 -8.40 1.04
C PHE A 178 -5.21 -7.82 2.36
N LEU A 179 -6.13 -7.33 3.20
CA LEU A 179 -5.85 -6.76 4.52
C LEU A 179 -5.97 -7.85 5.58
N VAL A 180 -4.88 -8.09 6.31
CA VAL A 180 -4.83 -9.10 7.37
C VAL A 180 -5.15 -8.44 8.70
N SER A 181 -6.22 -8.90 9.36
CA SER A 181 -6.56 -8.47 10.73
C SER A 181 -5.53 -9.04 11.74
N ARG A 182 -5.54 -8.55 12.98
CA ARG A 182 -4.61 -9.07 14.01
C ARG A 182 -4.80 -10.56 14.25
N ASN A 183 -6.06 -10.99 14.37
CA ASN A 183 -6.39 -12.38 14.67
C ASN A 183 -6.01 -13.33 13.52
N LEU A 184 -6.01 -12.83 12.27
CA LEU A 184 -5.63 -13.61 11.10
C LEU A 184 -4.11 -13.67 10.87
N GLU A 185 -3.33 -12.81 11.54
CA GLU A 185 -1.87 -12.70 11.35
C GLU A 185 -1.16 -14.00 11.73
N ASP A 186 -1.64 -14.69 12.78
CA ASP A 186 -1.07 -15.95 13.26
C ASP A 186 -1.30 -17.13 12.31
N PHE A 187 -2.31 -17.04 11.44
CA PHE A 187 -2.67 -18.08 10.49
C PHE A 187 -2.03 -17.88 9.10
N VAL A 188 -1.16 -16.88 8.94
CA VAL A 188 -0.43 -16.64 7.69
C VAL A 188 0.68 -17.69 7.57
N THR A 189 0.53 -18.62 6.63
CA THR A 189 1.47 -19.72 6.43
C THR A 189 1.70 -20.01 4.95
N TRP A 190 2.72 -20.81 4.64
CA TRP A 190 2.91 -21.34 3.30
C TRP A 190 1.80 -22.33 2.95
N VAL A 191 1.44 -22.39 1.67
CA VAL A 191 0.63 -23.50 1.14
C VAL A 191 1.43 -24.79 1.26
N ASP A 192 0.77 -25.90 1.60
CA ASP A 192 1.43 -27.18 1.88
C ASP A 192 2.21 -27.72 0.67
N THR A 193 1.65 -27.56 -0.53
CA THR A 193 2.24 -27.94 -1.83
C THR A 193 3.29 -26.95 -2.35
N SER A 194 3.59 -25.88 -1.61
CA SER A 194 4.53 -24.86 -2.05
C SER A 194 5.96 -25.37 -2.07
N LYS A 195 6.66 -25.16 -3.20
CA LYS A 195 8.09 -25.46 -3.33
C LYS A 195 8.95 -24.69 -2.34
N PHE A 196 8.52 -23.49 -1.94
CA PHE A 196 9.22 -22.69 -0.93
C PHE A 196 9.16 -23.36 0.45
N ARG A 197 7.99 -23.91 0.81
CA ARG A 197 7.84 -24.69 2.05
C ARG A 197 8.72 -25.93 2.01
N GLN A 198 8.70 -26.67 0.91
CA GLN A 198 9.56 -27.85 0.73
C GLN A 198 11.04 -27.49 0.89
N HIS A 199 11.50 -26.42 0.24
CA HIS A 199 12.89 -25.96 0.36
C HIS A 199 13.26 -25.61 1.81
N VAL A 200 12.39 -24.93 2.55
CA VAL A 200 12.62 -24.61 3.97
C VAL A 200 12.67 -25.89 4.83
N LEU A 201 11.80 -26.86 4.57
CA LEU A 201 11.80 -28.13 5.29
C LEU A 201 13.05 -28.98 4.99
N VAL A 202 13.50 -29.01 3.73
CA VAL A 202 14.76 -29.66 3.34
C VAL A 202 15.93 -29.01 4.05
N TYR A 203 16.00 -27.67 4.06
CA TYR A 203 17.07 -26.94 4.73
C TYR A 203 17.14 -27.24 6.23
N ASN A 204 16.00 -27.49 6.87
CA ASN A 204 15.90 -27.82 8.28
C ASN A 204 15.96 -29.35 8.56
N ASP A 205 16.18 -30.19 7.56
CA ASP A 205 16.13 -31.66 7.66
C ASP A 205 14.81 -32.22 8.25
N MET A 206 13.71 -31.48 8.08
CA MET A 206 12.36 -31.84 8.57
C MET A 206 11.41 -32.26 7.44
N ARG A 207 11.95 -32.57 6.26
CA ARG A 207 11.12 -32.94 5.12
C ARG A 207 10.61 -34.37 5.27
N ASP A 208 9.29 -34.49 5.33
CA ASP A 208 8.56 -35.75 5.22
C ASP A 208 7.81 -35.77 3.88
N ASP A 209 8.12 -36.76 3.03
CA ASP A 209 7.51 -36.92 1.71
C ASP A 209 6.10 -37.54 1.77
N PHE A 210 5.66 -38.08 2.91
CA PHE A 210 4.33 -38.69 3.05
C PHE A 210 3.21 -37.64 3.13
N ILE A 211 3.46 -36.50 3.78
CA ILE A 211 2.45 -35.44 4.06
C ILE A 211 2.22 -34.54 2.84
N ALA A 212 3.12 -34.57 1.85
CA ALA A 212 3.09 -33.68 0.68
C ALA A 212 2.28 -34.21 -0.52
N ALA A 213 1.60 -35.36 -0.37
CA ALA A 213 0.78 -36.01 -1.40
C ALA A 213 -0.70 -35.59 -1.35
#